data_AF-A0A413VJS4-F1
#
_entry.id   AF-A0A413VJS4-F1
#
_cell.length_a   1.000
_cell.length_b   1.000
_cell.length_c   1.000
_cell.angle_alpha   90.00
_cell.angle_beta   90.00
_cell.angle_gamma   90.00
#
_symmetry.space_group_name_H-M   'P 1'
#
loop_
_entity.id
_entity.type
_entity.pdbx_description
1 polymer ?
#
loop_
_entity_poly.entity_id
_entity_poly.type
_entity_poly.pdbx_seq_one_letter_code
_entity_poly.pdbx_strand_id
1 'polypeptide(L)'
;MKTIYLLLLTSLLLCSCRSSRSMQKEMNPMKSDLFYELTSPAYQGEAKRTVYLDFIDYSNLDYYTTVKKRGGFAIPLLLYIYETNRFNVRLGEGSLTQTYREFLTEALLTECNTPDFILKPSPVRPVRKNARRMPRELLGDSIPTALPDSALSLKVKILHNETYSGVKLKESSYLWFGGEYITFPNHRANDANTDLSIAVRLSRGDDCLLDKTYTVHHRQQAPDRGYENSVQANEICLRTMTECLSIATQKIVENICQELNLILAAS
;
A
#
# COMPACT_ATOMS: atom_id res chain seq x y z
N MET A 1 41.59 -27.74 22.22
CA MET A 1 41.71 -26.63 21.24
C MET A 1 40.76 -26.76 20.05
N LYS A 2 40.69 -27.91 19.35
CA LYS A 2 39.74 -28.10 18.22
C LYS A 2 38.26 -27.90 18.58
N THR A 3 37.81 -28.40 19.73
CA THR A 3 36.44 -28.22 20.25
C THR A 3 36.12 -26.77 20.62
N ILE A 4 37.10 -26.03 21.14
CA ILE A 4 36.95 -24.61 21.47
C ILE A 4 36.84 -23.78 20.20
N TYR A 5 37.69 -24.04 19.20
CA TYR A 5 37.59 -23.42 17.87
C TYR A 5 36.26 -23.75 17.18
N LEU A 6 35.78 -24.99 17.29
CA LEU A 6 34.50 -25.40 16.72
C LEU A 6 33.34 -24.67 17.42
N LEU A 7 33.38 -24.56 18.75
CA LEU A 7 32.39 -23.81 19.53
C LEU A 7 32.40 -22.32 19.21
N LEU A 8 33.58 -21.72 19.01
CA LEU A 8 33.76 -20.31 18.65
C LEU A 8 33.28 -20.05 17.22
N LEU A 9 33.53 -20.97 16.28
CA LEU A 9 33.03 -20.92 14.90
C LEU A 9 31.49 -21.08 14.85
N THR A 10 30.92 -21.99 15.66
CA THR A 10 29.46 -22.13 15.78
C THR A 10 28.82 -20.93 16.49
N SER A 11 29.50 -20.32 17.45
CA SER A 11 29.08 -19.08 18.12
C SER A 11 29.06 -17.90 17.14
N LEU A 12 30.07 -17.78 16.28
CA LEU A 12 30.12 -16.76 15.23
C LEU A 12 29.00 -16.93 14.19
N LEU A 13 28.65 -18.18 13.87
CA LEU A 13 27.53 -18.51 12.98
C LEU A 13 26.13 -18.19 13.57
N LEU A 14 26.01 -18.14 14.90
CA LEU A 14 24.74 -17.88 15.59
C LEU A 14 24.46 -16.39 15.86
N CYS A 15 25.47 -15.52 15.76
CA CYS A 15 25.37 -14.12 16.22
C CYS A 15 24.90 -13.10 15.18
N SER A 16 24.98 -13.36 13.88
CA SER A 16 24.71 -12.31 12.85
C SER A 16 23.39 -12.47 12.08
N CYS A 17 22.62 -13.53 12.35
CA CYS A 17 21.35 -13.77 11.66
C CYS A 17 20.27 -12.75 12.05
N ARG A 18 20.13 -11.69 11.26
CA ARG A 18 19.02 -10.74 11.40
C ARG A 18 17.67 -11.48 11.38
N SER A 19 16.83 -11.17 12.36
CA SER A 19 15.51 -11.79 12.53
C SER A 19 14.41 -10.98 11.86
N SER A 20 13.29 -11.63 11.54
CA SER A 20 12.09 -10.97 11.02
C SER A 20 11.57 -9.87 11.94
N ARG A 21 11.59 -10.11 13.27
CA ARG A 21 11.12 -9.15 14.26
C ARG A 21 11.99 -7.89 14.31
N SER A 22 13.31 -8.06 14.24
CA SER A 22 14.26 -6.94 14.19
C SER A 22 14.01 -6.08 12.94
N MET A 23 13.85 -6.73 11.79
CA MET A 23 13.58 -6.01 10.54
C MET A 23 12.22 -5.33 10.53
N GLN A 24 11.17 -5.98 11.04
CA GLN A 24 9.85 -5.39 11.16
C GLN A 24 9.85 -4.17 12.08
N LYS A 25 10.60 -4.22 13.20
CA LYS A 25 10.75 -3.09 14.12
C LYS A 25 11.42 -1.89 13.45
N GLU A 26 12.34 -2.13 12.52
CA GLU A 26 13.00 -1.07 11.74
C GLU A 26 12.06 -0.46 10.68
N MET A 27 11.21 -1.28 10.04
CA MET A 27 10.32 -0.82 8.96
C MET A 27 9.04 -0.14 9.47
N ASN A 28 8.47 -0.57 10.58
CA ASN A 28 7.21 -0.03 11.11
C ASN A 28 7.18 1.49 11.36
N PRO A 29 8.27 2.15 11.85
CA PRO A 29 8.25 3.61 12.00
C PRO A 29 8.39 4.36 10.67
N MET A 30 8.81 3.69 9.59
CA MET A 30 8.99 4.34 8.29
C MET A 30 7.63 4.64 7.66
N LYS A 31 7.56 5.81 7.02
CA LYS A 31 6.38 6.31 6.33
C LYS A 31 6.72 6.58 4.87
N SER A 32 5.80 6.24 3.99
CA SER A 32 5.93 6.50 2.55
C SER A 32 4.60 7.03 2.02
N ASP A 33 4.71 7.99 1.11
CA ASP A 33 3.56 8.65 0.51
C ASP A 33 2.98 7.83 -0.64
N LEU A 34 1.66 7.89 -0.76
CA LEU A 34 0.96 7.51 -1.99
C LEU A 34 0.85 8.75 -2.85
N PHE A 35 1.17 8.61 -4.14
CA PHE A 35 0.97 9.66 -5.13
C PHE A 35 -0.10 9.25 -6.13
N TYR A 36 -0.72 10.26 -6.73
CA TYR A 36 -1.65 10.11 -7.83
C TYR A 36 -1.31 11.18 -8.86
N GLU A 37 -0.96 10.78 -10.08
CA GLU A 37 -0.74 11.72 -11.18
C GLU A 37 -2.05 11.86 -11.97
N LEU A 38 -2.61 13.07 -11.98
CA LEU A 38 -3.82 13.36 -12.74
C LEU A 38 -3.56 13.17 -14.23
N THR A 39 -4.41 12.37 -14.88
CA THR A 39 -4.34 12.20 -16.34
C THR A 39 -5.21 13.19 -17.09
N SER A 40 -6.15 13.84 -16.39
CA SER A 40 -7.07 14.83 -16.91
C SER A 40 -6.98 16.15 -16.13
N PRO A 41 -7.22 17.31 -16.77
CA PRO A 41 -7.25 18.58 -16.05
C PRO A 41 -8.45 18.61 -15.10
N ALA A 42 -8.20 19.02 -13.85
CA ALA A 42 -9.24 19.09 -12.83
C ALA A 42 -10.39 20.02 -13.29
N TYR A 43 -11.58 19.45 -13.46
CA TYR A 43 -12.76 20.21 -13.87
C TYR A 43 -13.39 20.95 -12.67
N GLN A 44 -13.55 22.26 -12.80
CA GLN A 44 -14.13 23.15 -11.77
C GLN A 44 -15.46 23.81 -12.21
N GLY A 45 -16.03 23.39 -13.35
CA GLY A 45 -17.27 23.97 -13.89
C GLY A 45 -18.54 23.35 -13.30
N GLU A 46 -19.70 23.80 -13.79
CA GLU A 46 -21.00 23.19 -13.47
C GLU A 46 -21.27 21.99 -14.37
N ALA A 47 -21.55 20.82 -13.78
CA ALA A 47 -21.91 19.62 -14.54
C ALA A 47 -23.41 19.36 -14.56
N LYS A 48 -23.86 18.64 -15.60
CA LYS A 48 -25.27 18.32 -15.82
C LYS A 48 -25.86 17.44 -14.73
N ARG A 49 -25.05 16.55 -14.15
CA ARG A 49 -25.49 15.55 -13.16
C ARG A 49 -24.56 15.53 -11.96
N THR A 50 -25.12 15.25 -10.78
CA THR A 50 -24.34 15.00 -9.55
C THR A 50 -24.44 13.53 -9.20
N VAL A 51 -23.30 12.90 -8.98
CA VAL A 51 -23.17 11.53 -8.47
C VAL A 51 -22.59 11.59 -7.06
N TYR A 52 -23.27 10.96 -6.11
CA TYR A 52 -22.83 10.93 -4.72
C TYR A 52 -21.99 9.69 -4.46
N LEU A 53 -20.74 9.90 -4.04
CA LEU A 53 -19.86 8.83 -3.59
C LEU A 53 -20.20 8.46 -2.14
N ASP A 54 -20.65 7.24 -1.94
CA ASP A 54 -20.87 6.67 -0.61
C ASP A 54 -19.53 6.45 0.10
N PHE A 55 -19.57 6.42 1.43
CA PHE A 55 -18.38 6.17 2.24
C PHE A 55 -17.72 4.85 1.85
N ILE A 56 -16.47 4.91 1.44
CA ILE A 56 -15.65 3.74 1.14
C ILE A 56 -15.27 3.07 2.46
N ASP A 57 -15.50 1.77 2.57
CA ASP A 57 -15.17 0.99 3.77
C ASP A 57 -13.64 0.86 4.00
N TYR A 58 -13.23 -0.10 4.84
CA TYR A 58 -11.83 -0.33 5.21
C TYR A 58 -10.92 -0.63 4.01
N SER A 59 -9.65 -0.25 4.14
CA SER A 59 -8.58 -0.41 3.16
C SER A 59 -8.26 -1.86 2.79
N ASN A 60 -8.72 -2.84 3.58
CA ASN A 60 -8.33 -4.25 3.58
C ASN A 60 -6.82 -4.49 3.67
N LEU A 61 -6.05 -3.50 4.14
CA LEU A 61 -4.65 -3.62 4.46
C LEU A 61 -4.48 -4.03 5.92
N ASP A 62 -3.44 -4.82 6.19
CA ASP A 62 -2.99 -5.05 7.56
C ASP A 62 -2.54 -3.72 8.19
N TYR A 63 -2.80 -3.51 9.48
CA TYR A 63 -2.39 -2.26 10.13
C TYR A 63 -0.86 -2.11 10.19
N TYR A 64 -0.14 -3.21 10.43
CA TYR A 64 1.32 -3.19 10.50
C TYR A 64 1.94 -3.80 9.26
N THR A 65 3.03 -3.20 8.77
CA THR A 65 3.90 -3.84 7.78
C THR A 65 4.46 -5.13 8.38
N THR A 66 4.31 -6.25 7.67
CA THR A 66 4.77 -7.56 8.16
C THR A 66 6.00 -8.01 7.39
N VAL A 67 6.97 -8.56 8.12
CA VAL A 67 8.22 -9.07 7.55
C VAL A 67 8.36 -10.55 7.89
N LYS A 68 8.64 -11.38 6.88
CA LYS A 68 8.86 -12.82 7.05
C LYS A 68 10.22 -13.20 6.44
N LYS A 69 11.08 -13.83 7.23
CA LYS A 69 12.37 -14.34 6.74
C LYS A 69 12.08 -15.54 5.84
N ARG A 70 12.50 -15.47 4.59
CA ARG A 70 12.32 -16.54 3.60
C ARG A 70 13.48 -17.54 3.62
N GLY A 71 14.67 -17.08 4.00
CA GLY A 71 15.86 -17.91 4.11
C GLY A 71 17.10 -17.07 4.35
N GLY A 72 18.19 -17.73 4.72
CA GLY A 72 19.49 -17.12 4.84
C GLY A 72 20.58 -18.17 4.70
N PHE A 73 21.78 -17.73 4.37
CA PHE A 73 22.93 -18.60 4.21
C PHE A 73 24.18 -17.83 4.62
N ALA A 74 25.08 -18.50 5.34
CA ALA A 74 26.35 -17.94 5.76
C ALA A 74 27.47 -18.93 5.41
N ILE A 75 28.55 -18.40 4.84
CA ILE A 75 29.78 -19.14 4.51
C ILE A 75 30.91 -18.53 5.35
N PRO A 76 31.30 -19.17 6.47
CA PRO A 76 32.41 -18.70 7.28
C PRO A 76 33.73 -19.31 6.78
N LEU A 77 34.37 -18.71 5.77
CA LEU A 77 35.73 -19.07 5.41
C LEU A 77 36.73 -18.25 6.23
N LEU A 78 37.90 -18.83 6.49
CA LEU A 78 38.96 -18.27 7.34
C LEU A 78 39.35 -16.83 6.95
N LEU A 79 39.35 -16.53 5.64
CA LEU A 79 39.71 -15.24 5.07
C LEU A 79 38.50 -14.47 4.51
N TYR A 80 37.32 -15.09 4.46
CA TYR A 80 36.13 -14.55 3.82
C TYR A 80 34.86 -15.02 4.50
N ILE A 81 34.09 -14.08 5.04
CA ILE A 81 32.77 -14.35 5.61
C ILE A 81 31.74 -13.80 4.64
N TYR A 82 30.84 -14.65 4.17
CA TYR A 82 29.69 -14.23 3.37
C TYR A 82 28.41 -14.53 4.12
N GLU A 83 27.52 -13.55 4.25
CA GLU A 83 26.18 -13.74 4.79
C GLU A 83 25.14 -13.17 3.82
N THR A 84 24.06 -13.92 3.63
CA THR A 84 22.86 -13.42 2.96
C THR A 84 21.61 -13.77 3.73
N ASN A 85 20.72 -12.79 3.87
CA ASN A 85 19.39 -12.96 4.45
C ASN A 85 18.34 -12.42 3.47
N ARG A 86 17.27 -13.18 3.26
CA ARG A 86 16.15 -12.81 2.38
C ARG A 86 14.89 -12.67 3.20
N PHE A 87 14.19 -11.56 3.01
CA PHE A 87 12.96 -11.23 3.70
C PHE A 87 11.88 -10.91 2.67
N ASN A 88 10.68 -11.41 2.93
CA ASN A 88 9.46 -10.96 2.25
C ASN A 88 8.81 -9.90 3.13
N VAL A 89 8.33 -8.84 2.51
CA VAL A 89 7.66 -7.73 3.19
C VAL A 89 6.26 -7.59 2.59
N ARG A 90 5.25 -7.45 3.45
CA ARG A 90 3.89 -7.07 3.06
C ARG A 90 3.60 -5.70 3.64
N LEU A 91 3.16 -4.78 2.79
CA LEU A 91 2.85 -3.41 3.16
C LEU A 91 1.65 -3.37 4.11
N GLY A 92 1.79 -2.63 5.21
CA GLY A 92 0.68 -2.30 6.09
C GLY A 92 0.30 -0.83 6.00
N GLU A 93 -0.94 -0.52 6.33
CA GLU A 93 -1.47 0.85 6.32
C GLU A 93 -0.72 1.78 7.27
N GLY A 94 -0.18 1.24 8.37
CA GLY A 94 0.68 1.95 9.31
C GLY A 94 2.01 2.44 8.71
N SER A 95 2.42 2.00 7.53
CA SER A 95 3.59 2.55 6.81
C SER A 95 3.21 3.60 5.76
N LEU A 96 1.92 3.90 5.60
CA LEU A 96 1.43 4.99 4.76
C LEU A 96 1.33 6.29 5.58
N THR A 97 1.55 7.43 4.93
CA THR A 97 1.34 8.76 5.54
C THR A 97 -0.14 9.10 5.71
N GLN A 98 -0.96 8.69 4.75
CA GLN A 98 -2.43 8.80 4.77
C GLN A 98 -3.09 7.44 4.65
N THR A 99 -4.36 7.33 5.07
CA THR A 99 -5.08 6.05 4.92
C THR A 99 -5.34 5.77 3.44
N TYR A 100 -5.31 4.49 3.04
CA TYR A 100 -5.53 4.14 1.64
C TYR A 100 -6.94 4.54 1.17
N ARG A 101 -7.91 4.50 2.09
CA ARG A 101 -9.29 4.95 1.83
C ARG A 101 -9.34 6.44 1.48
N GLU A 102 -8.68 7.29 2.26
CA GLU A 102 -8.66 8.74 2.02
C GLU A 102 -8.02 9.02 0.66
N PHE A 103 -6.87 8.40 0.39
CA PHE A 103 -6.21 8.48 -0.91
C PHE A 103 -7.12 8.08 -2.07
N LEU A 104 -7.81 6.93 -1.98
CA LEU A 104 -8.72 6.46 -3.04
C LEU A 104 -9.92 7.40 -3.22
N THR A 105 -10.46 7.93 -2.12
CA THR A 105 -11.59 8.86 -2.16
C THR A 105 -11.19 10.15 -2.87
N GLU A 106 -10.03 10.71 -2.52
CA GLU A 106 -9.49 11.90 -3.17
C GLU A 106 -9.22 11.65 -4.65
N ALA A 107 -8.58 10.53 -5.01
CA ALA A 107 -8.31 10.16 -6.39
C ALA A 107 -9.58 10.05 -7.25
N LEU A 108 -10.65 9.43 -6.71
CA LEU A 108 -11.94 9.33 -7.41
C LEU A 108 -12.60 10.71 -7.57
N LEU A 109 -12.57 11.54 -6.52
CA LEU A 109 -13.17 12.88 -6.56
C LEU A 109 -12.43 13.83 -7.49
N THR A 110 -11.12 13.65 -7.67
CA THR A 110 -10.33 14.51 -8.56
C THR A 110 -10.41 14.07 -10.01
N GLU A 111 -10.28 12.77 -10.30
CA GLU A 111 -10.20 12.27 -11.68
C GLU A 111 -11.57 12.11 -12.35
N CYS A 112 -12.62 11.73 -11.60
CA CYS A 112 -13.92 11.45 -12.22
C CYS A 112 -14.77 12.70 -12.53
N ASN A 113 -14.31 13.91 -12.16
CA ASN A 113 -15.07 15.13 -12.45
C ASN A 113 -14.97 15.51 -13.93
N THR A 114 -16.11 15.49 -14.61
CA THR A 114 -16.24 15.85 -16.03
C THR A 114 -17.37 16.86 -16.25
N PRO A 115 -17.46 17.49 -17.43
CA PRO A 115 -18.60 18.35 -17.75
C PRO A 115 -19.96 17.63 -17.70
N ASP A 116 -19.98 16.32 -17.87
CA ASP A 116 -21.23 15.55 -17.87
C ASP A 116 -21.68 15.16 -16.47
N PHE A 117 -20.74 14.87 -15.55
CA PHE A 117 -21.07 14.64 -14.15
C PHE A 117 -19.98 15.10 -13.17
N ILE A 118 -20.41 15.51 -11.98
CA ILE A 118 -19.53 15.78 -10.84
C ILE A 118 -19.75 14.71 -9.77
N LEU A 119 -18.64 14.17 -9.27
CA LEU A 119 -18.62 13.31 -8.09
C LEU A 119 -18.57 14.18 -6.84
N LYS A 120 -19.51 13.98 -5.90
CA LYS A 120 -19.49 14.65 -4.59
C LYS A 120 -19.51 13.62 -3.48
N PRO A 121 -18.83 13.86 -2.34
CA PRO A 121 -18.99 12.99 -1.18
C PRO A 121 -20.46 13.03 -0.74
N SER A 122 -21.01 11.85 -0.43
CA SER A 122 -22.38 11.73 0.07
C SER A 122 -22.52 12.49 1.39
N PRO A 123 -23.56 13.34 1.56
CA PRO A 123 -23.83 14.01 2.83
C PRO A 123 -24.32 13.04 3.92
N VAL A 124 -24.68 11.81 3.53
CA VAL A 124 -25.21 10.78 4.42
C VAL A 124 -24.04 10.09 5.13
N ARG A 125 -23.89 10.31 6.44
CA ARG A 125 -22.91 9.58 7.25
C ARG A 125 -23.35 8.11 7.40
N PRO A 126 -22.41 7.15 7.37
CA PRO A 126 -22.74 5.75 7.64
C PRO A 126 -23.34 5.62 9.05
N VAL A 127 -24.57 5.09 9.12
CA VAL A 127 -25.21 4.74 10.38
C VAL A 127 -24.41 3.59 10.99
N ARG A 128 -23.49 3.90 11.90
CA ARG A 128 -22.78 2.90 12.71
C ARG A 128 -23.82 2.09 13.48
N LYS A 129 -24.07 0.85 13.08
CA LYS A 129 -24.94 -0.10 13.83
C LYS A 129 -24.50 -0.29 15.29
N ASN A 130 -23.26 0.06 15.66
CA ASN A 130 -22.70 -0.08 17.00
C ASN A 130 -22.13 1.24 17.60
N ALA A 131 -22.68 2.41 17.28
CA ALA A 131 -22.33 3.62 18.03
C ALA A 131 -23.07 3.62 19.38
N ARG A 132 -22.38 3.21 20.45
CA ARG A 132 -22.83 3.50 21.82
C ARG A 132 -23.06 5.01 21.93
N ARG A 133 -24.31 5.38 22.25
CA ARG A 133 -24.82 6.69 22.72
C ARG A 133 -23.78 7.82 22.69
N MET A 134 -23.79 8.63 21.64
CA MET A 134 -23.33 10.01 21.73
C MET A 134 -24.52 10.89 22.16
N PRO A 135 -24.33 11.89 23.05
CA PRO A 135 -25.41 12.75 23.52
C PRO A 135 -26.06 13.54 22.38
N ARG A 136 -27.37 13.66 22.43
CA ARG A 136 -28.24 14.23 21.40
C ARG A 136 -28.16 15.76 21.26
N GLU A 137 -27.20 16.41 21.91
CA GLU A 137 -27.17 17.88 22.11
C GLU A 137 -26.17 18.65 21.23
N LEU A 138 -25.50 17.98 20.28
CA LEU A 138 -24.64 18.65 19.27
C LEU A 138 -25.14 18.49 17.83
N LEU A 139 -26.36 17.97 17.64
CA LEU A 139 -26.93 17.76 16.31
C LEU A 139 -27.70 19.02 15.86
N GLY A 140 -26.97 19.99 15.31
CA GLY A 140 -27.56 21.04 14.47
C GLY A 140 -28.24 20.44 13.24
N ASP A 141 -29.23 21.17 12.73
CA ASP A 141 -30.31 20.74 11.82
C ASP A 141 -29.96 19.74 10.70
N SER A 142 -30.80 18.70 10.63
CA SER A 142 -31.10 17.83 9.48
C SER A 142 -29.93 17.38 8.59
N ILE A 143 -29.14 16.40 9.04
CA ILE A 143 -28.34 15.57 8.12
C ILE A 143 -29.31 14.61 7.40
N PRO A 144 -29.41 14.62 6.06
CA PRO A 144 -30.28 13.72 5.32
C PRO A 144 -29.97 12.26 5.67
N THR A 145 -30.99 11.50 6.06
CA THR A 145 -30.83 10.07 6.40
C THR A 145 -30.76 9.19 5.15
N ALA A 146 -31.20 9.72 3.99
CA ALA A 146 -31.13 9.09 2.68
C ALA A 146 -30.96 10.16 1.59
N LEU A 147 -30.31 9.80 0.49
CA LEU A 147 -30.31 10.58 -0.74
C LEU A 147 -31.71 10.49 -1.38
N PRO A 148 -32.18 11.52 -2.11
CA PRO A 148 -33.44 11.43 -2.84
C PRO A 148 -33.39 10.31 -3.88
N ASP A 149 -34.51 9.63 -4.13
CA ASP A 149 -34.57 8.43 -5.00
C ASP A 149 -34.10 8.68 -6.45
N SER A 150 -34.12 9.94 -6.89
CA SER A 150 -33.61 10.37 -8.20
C SER A 150 -32.09 10.58 -8.25
N ALA A 151 -31.41 10.59 -7.10
CA ALA A 151 -29.97 10.79 -7.03
C ALA A 151 -29.19 9.52 -7.43
N LEU A 152 -28.07 9.74 -8.10
CA LEU A 152 -27.11 8.69 -8.42
C LEU A 152 -26.20 8.46 -7.21
N SER A 153 -26.18 7.25 -6.68
CA SER A 153 -25.27 6.81 -5.61
C SER A 153 -24.23 5.85 -6.17
N LEU A 154 -22.96 6.13 -5.87
CA LEU A 154 -21.81 5.32 -6.24
C LEU A 154 -21.26 4.66 -4.97
N LYS A 155 -21.41 3.35 -4.86
CA LYS A 155 -20.85 2.53 -3.78
C LYS A 155 -19.54 1.92 -4.24
N VAL A 156 -18.47 2.16 -3.49
CA VAL A 156 -17.15 1.62 -3.76
C VAL A 156 -16.72 0.77 -2.57
N LYS A 157 -16.38 -0.49 -2.84
CA LYS A 157 -15.92 -1.44 -1.83
C LYS A 157 -14.59 -2.04 -2.24
N ILE A 158 -13.58 -1.87 -1.39
CA ILE A 158 -12.29 -2.55 -1.55
C ILE A 158 -12.49 -4.01 -1.17
N LEU A 159 -12.20 -4.93 -2.09
CA LEU A 159 -12.33 -6.38 -1.88
C LEU A 159 -10.99 -6.99 -1.49
N HIS A 160 -9.94 -6.62 -2.20
CA HIS A 160 -8.58 -7.10 -1.96
C HIS A 160 -7.60 -5.95 -2.17
N ASN A 161 -6.62 -5.83 -1.28
CA ASN A 161 -5.56 -4.84 -1.36
C ASN A 161 -4.33 -5.42 -0.69
N GLU A 162 -3.47 -6.05 -1.48
CA GLU A 162 -2.23 -6.62 -0.99
C GLU A 162 -1.05 -6.13 -1.83
N THR A 163 -0.08 -5.52 -1.17
CA THR A 163 1.18 -5.15 -1.78
C THR A 163 2.32 -5.86 -1.06
N TYR A 164 3.17 -6.55 -1.82
CA TYR A 164 4.29 -7.29 -1.30
C TYR A 164 5.57 -7.04 -2.09
N SER A 165 6.69 -7.13 -1.40
CA SER A 165 8.05 -7.01 -1.96
C SER A 165 9.00 -7.89 -1.13
N GLY A 166 10.29 -7.69 -1.27
CA GLY A 166 11.28 -8.31 -0.41
C GLY A 166 12.56 -7.51 -0.32
N VAL A 167 13.36 -7.84 0.68
CA VAL A 167 14.67 -7.25 0.91
C VAL A 167 15.69 -8.37 1.02
N LYS A 168 16.81 -8.20 0.33
CA LYS A 168 17.95 -9.09 0.38
C LYS A 168 19.11 -8.36 1.03
N LEU A 169 19.44 -8.77 2.25
CA LEU A 169 20.64 -8.29 2.92
C LEU A 169 21.81 -9.21 2.50
N LYS A 170 22.89 -8.61 2.03
CA LYS A 170 24.15 -9.32 1.78
C LYS A 170 25.25 -8.57 2.50
N GLU A 171 26.08 -9.31 3.21
CA GLU A 171 27.28 -8.80 3.85
C GLU A 171 28.44 -9.72 3.47
N SER A 172 29.54 -9.11 3.07
CA SER A 172 30.77 -9.83 2.73
C SER A 172 31.93 -9.20 3.48
N SER A 173 32.64 -9.98 4.27
CA SER A 173 33.77 -9.49 5.06
C SER A 173 35.05 -10.24 4.70
N TYR A 174 36.16 -9.53 4.54
CA TYR A 174 37.47 -10.10 4.24
C TYR A 174 38.48 -9.75 5.33
N LEU A 175 39.36 -10.69 5.66
CA LEU A 175 40.47 -10.44 6.59
C LEU A 175 41.53 -9.56 5.90
N TRP A 176 41.80 -8.39 6.46
CA TRP A 176 42.78 -7.44 5.97
C TRP A 176 44.15 -7.63 6.63
N PHE A 177 45.21 -7.21 5.94
CA PHE A 177 46.58 -7.24 6.46
C PHE A 177 46.66 -6.38 7.73
N GLY A 178 46.74 -7.04 8.89
CA GLY A 178 46.62 -6.40 10.21
C GLY A 178 45.71 -7.17 11.18
N GLY A 179 44.92 -8.13 10.70
CA GLY A 179 44.05 -8.98 11.53
C GLY A 179 42.63 -8.46 11.71
N GLU A 180 42.29 -7.33 11.10
CA GLU A 180 40.93 -6.75 11.10
C GLU A 180 40.09 -7.25 9.92
N TYR A 181 38.77 -7.37 10.11
CA TYR A 181 37.84 -7.69 9.03
C TYR A 181 37.26 -6.41 8.42
N ILE A 182 37.38 -6.24 7.09
CA ILE A 182 36.69 -5.18 6.35
C ILE A 182 35.38 -5.74 5.81
N THR A 183 34.26 -5.04 6.06
CA THR A 183 32.92 -5.47 5.67
C THR A 183 32.39 -4.65 4.49
N PHE A 184 31.88 -5.35 3.48
CA PHE A 184 31.28 -4.84 2.26
C PHE A 184 29.79 -5.22 2.23
N PRO A 185 28.91 -4.36 2.73
CA PRO A 185 27.47 -4.54 2.63
C PRO A 185 26.95 -4.31 1.20
N ASN A 186 25.94 -5.09 0.79
CA ASN A 186 25.25 -4.96 -0.49
C ASN A 186 23.78 -5.37 -0.33
N HIS A 187 23.06 -4.58 0.45
CA HIS A 187 21.63 -4.76 0.69
C HIS A 187 20.82 -4.29 -0.52
N ARG A 188 19.73 -4.97 -0.86
CA ARG A 188 18.90 -4.65 -2.02
C ARG A 188 17.43 -4.81 -1.71
N ALA A 189 16.61 -3.93 -2.24
CA ALA A 189 15.17 -4.14 -2.36
C ALA A 189 14.87 -4.97 -3.61
N ASN A 190 13.84 -5.80 -3.55
CA ASN A 190 13.30 -6.51 -4.70
C ASN A 190 12.12 -5.72 -5.28
N ASP A 191 11.70 -6.08 -6.48
CA ASP A 191 10.47 -5.58 -7.09
C ASP A 191 9.26 -5.73 -6.17
N ALA A 192 8.34 -4.78 -6.29
CA ALA A 192 7.06 -4.83 -5.61
C ALA A 192 5.97 -5.34 -6.54
N ASN A 193 4.97 -6.00 -5.99
CA ASN A 193 3.75 -6.39 -6.69
C ASN A 193 2.55 -5.97 -5.85
N THR A 194 1.52 -5.46 -6.52
CA THR A 194 0.25 -5.10 -5.93
C THR A 194 -0.87 -5.86 -6.62
N ASP A 195 -1.68 -6.51 -5.79
CA ASP A 195 -2.93 -7.15 -6.16
C ASP A 195 -4.08 -6.34 -5.55
N LEU A 196 -4.81 -5.62 -6.40
CA LEU A 196 -5.88 -4.71 -5.98
C LEU A 196 -7.19 -5.08 -6.67
N SER A 197 -8.25 -5.22 -5.89
CA SER A 197 -9.61 -5.49 -6.37
C SER A 197 -10.61 -4.56 -5.71
N ILE A 198 -11.35 -3.81 -6.51
CA ILE A 198 -12.35 -2.83 -6.07
C ILE A 198 -13.68 -3.13 -6.79
N ALA A 199 -14.73 -3.35 -6.00
CA ALA A 199 -16.09 -3.46 -6.49
C ALA A 199 -16.76 -2.09 -6.50
N VAL A 200 -17.45 -1.76 -7.59
CA VAL A 200 -18.17 -0.51 -7.78
C VAL A 200 -19.59 -0.82 -8.19
N ARG A 201 -20.53 -0.16 -7.51
CA ARG A 201 -21.95 -0.23 -7.83
C ARG A 201 -22.53 1.18 -7.98
N LEU A 202 -23.06 1.48 -9.16
CA LEU A 202 -23.82 2.70 -9.44
C LEU A 202 -25.31 2.37 -9.42
N SER A 203 -26.08 3.09 -8.61
CA SER A 203 -27.53 2.93 -8.50
C SER A 203 -28.26 4.26 -8.55
N ARG A 204 -29.48 4.24 -9.08
CA ARG A 204 -30.45 5.34 -9.02
C ARG A 204 -31.71 4.79 -8.35
N GLY A 205 -31.93 5.13 -7.08
CA GLY A 205 -32.94 4.46 -6.26
C GLY A 205 -32.70 2.94 -6.22
N ASP A 206 -33.70 2.16 -6.63
CA ASP A 206 -33.62 0.69 -6.72
C ASP A 206 -32.98 0.17 -8.02
N ASP A 207 -32.83 1.02 -9.04
CA ASP A 207 -32.28 0.64 -10.33
C ASP A 207 -30.75 0.57 -10.27
N CYS A 208 -30.20 -0.59 -10.60
CA CYS A 208 -28.75 -0.81 -10.69
C CYS A 208 -28.25 -0.53 -12.10
N LEU A 209 -27.44 0.53 -12.26
CA LEU A 209 -26.90 0.95 -13.55
C LEU A 209 -25.54 0.31 -13.86
N LEU A 210 -24.73 0.06 -12.82
CA LEU A 210 -23.44 -0.62 -12.92
C LEU A 210 -23.22 -1.46 -11.66
N ASP A 211 -22.77 -2.69 -11.83
CA ASP A 211 -22.22 -3.52 -10.75
C ASP A 211 -21.04 -4.30 -11.32
N LYS A 212 -19.82 -3.89 -10.98
CA LYS A 212 -18.60 -4.44 -11.57
C LYS A 212 -17.45 -4.45 -10.59
N THR A 213 -16.62 -5.49 -10.70
CA THR A 213 -15.36 -5.59 -9.96
C THR A 213 -14.18 -5.33 -10.89
N TYR A 214 -13.36 -4.35 -10.53
CA TYR A 214 -12.11 -4.01 -11.20
C TYR A 214 -10.96 -4.69 -10.46
N THR A 215 -10.13 -5.44 -11.19
CA THR A 215 -8.95 -6.11 -10.62
C THR A 215 -7.73 -5.69 -11.41
N VAL A 216 -6.68 -5.28 -10.70
CA VAL A 216 -5.39 -4.90 -11.28
C VAL A 216 -4.29 -5.64 -10.54
N HIS A 217 -3.44 -6.29 -11.33
CA HIS A 217 -2.15 -6.82 -10.91
C HIS A 217 -1.08 -5.94 -11.50
N HIS A 218 -0.24 -5.33 -10.66
CA HIS A 218 0.84 -4.48 -11.12
C HIS A 218 2.16 -4.87 -10.47
N ARG A 219 3.24 -4.81 -11.24
CA ARG A 219 4.61 -5.03 -10.78
C ARG A 219 5.43 -3.78 -11.01
N GLN A 220 6.09 -3.30 -9.97
CA GLN A 220 7.00 -2.17 -10.00
C GLN A 220 8.43 -2.67 -9.81
N GLN A 221 9.33 -2.28 -10.72
CA GLN A 221 10.75 -2.64 -10.62
C GLN A 221 11.43 -1.83 -9.52
N ALA A 222 12.23 -2.50 -8.70
CA ALA A 222 13.07 -1.83 -7.73
C ALA A 222 14.37 -1.33 -8.39
N PRO A 223 15.00 -0.26 -7.88
CA PRO A 223 16.31 0.15 -8.35
C PRO A 223 17.35 -0.96 -8.22
N ASP A 224 18.03 -1.34 -9.31
CA ASP A 224 19.11 -2.34 -9.29
C ASP A 224 20.43 -1.73 -8.77
N ARG A 225 20.43 -1.37 -7.49
CA ARG A 225 21.62 -0.90 -6.77
C ARG A 225 21.71 -1.51 -5.38
N GLY A 226 22.94 -1.71 -4.93
CA GLY A 226 23.26 -2.13 -3.58
C GLY A 226 23.30 -0.93 -2.63
N TYR A 227 22.88 -1.14 -1.39
CA TYR A 227 22.95 -0.16 -0.32
C TYR A 227 23.88 -0.67 0.78
N GLU A 228 24.63 0.25 1.37
CA GLU A 228 25.52 -0.05 2.49
C GLU A 228 24.76 -0.25 3.80
N ASN A 229 23.62 0.43 3.95
CA ASN A 229 22.78 0.33 5.13
C ASN A 229 21.47 -0.40 4.80
N SER A 230 21.14 -1.39 5.62
CA SER A 230 19.85 -2.08 5.61
C SER A 230 18.63 -1.15 5.73
N VAL A 231 18.77 -0.03 6.47
CA VAL A 231 17.73 1.00 6.61
C VAL A 231 17.37 1.59 5.24
N GLN A 232 18.37 1.93 4.43
CA GLN A 232 18.15 2.47 3.08
C GLN A 232 17.47 1.44 2.17
N ALA A 233 17.88 0.17 2.25
CA ALA A 233 17.22 -0.88 1.47
C ALA A 233 15.74 -1.07 1.89
N ASN A 234 15.43 -0.88 3.17
CA ASN A 234 14.08 -0.96 3.71
C ASN A 234 13.21 0.25 3.30
N GLU A 235 13.76 1.46 3.33
CA GLU A 235 13.10 2.67 2.84
C GLU A 235 12.76 2.54 1.35
N ILE A 236 13.71 2.06 0.55
CA ILE A 236 13.51 1.85 -0.88
C ILE A 236 12.46 0.76 -1.12
N CYS A 237 12.49 -0.33 -0.34
CA CYS A 237 11.46 -1.37 -0.40
C CYS A 237 10.06 -0.81 -0.15
N LEU A 238 9.88 0.04 0.88
CA LEU A 238 8.60 0.68 1.17
C LEU A 238 8.19 1.64 0.06
N ARG A 239 9.11 2.47 -0.44
CA ARG A 239 8.84 3.40 -1.54
C ARG A 239 8.40 2.68 -2.81
N THR A 240 9.12 1.63 -3.21
CA THR A 240 8.74 0.83 -4.39
C THR A 240 7.38 0.15 -4.21
N MET A 241 7.02 -0.27 -2.98
CA MET A 241 5.68 -0.78 -2.69
C MET A 241 4.60 0.30 -2.77
N THR A 242 4.81 1.50 -2.21
CA THR A 242 3.83 2.58 -2.31
C THR A 242 3.69 3.08 -3.74
N GLU A 243 4.78 3.17 -4.50
CA GLU A 243 4.75 3.41 -5.96
C GLU A 243 3.91 2.38 -6.70
N CYS A 244 4.11 1.10 -6.40
CA CYS A 244 3.34 0.02 -7.03
C CYS A 244 1.84 0.13 -6.72
N LEU A 245 1.48 0.43 -5.46
CA LEU A 245 0.09 0.60 -5.02
C LEU A 245 -0.55 1.86 -5.65
N SER A 246 0.20 2.96 -5.73
CA SER A 246 -0.22 4.19 -6.41
C SER A 246 -0.59 3.95 -7.86
N ILE A 247 0.29 3.31 -8.64
CA ILE A 247 0.06 3.02 -10.06
C ILE A 247 -1.10 2.03 -10.24
N ALA A 248 -1.22 1.01 -9.38
CA ALA A 248 -2.34 0.08 -9.42
C ALA A 248 -3.68 0.80 -9.16
N THR A 249 -3.69 1.73 -8.20
CA THR A 249 -4.88 2.53 -7.87
C THR A 249 -5.26 3.46 -9.01
N GLN A 250 -4.28 4.15 -9.60
CA GLN A 250 -4.47 5.01 -10.76
C GLN A 250 -5.19 4.26 -11.90
N LYS A 251 -4.69 3.08 -12.28
CA LYS A 251 -5.32 2.25 -13.33
C LYS A 251 -6.77 1.87 -13.02
N ILE A 252 -7.08 1.58 -11.75
CA ILE A 252 -8.46 1.26 -11.38
C ILE A 252 -9.34 2.51 -11.44
N VAL A 253 -8.88 3.64 -10.90
CA VAL A 253 -9.64 4.90 -10.90
C VAL A 253 -9.92 5.35 -12.33
N GLU A 254 -8.93 5.34 -13.22
CA GLU A 254 -9.10 5.66 -14.64
C GLU A 254 -10.17 4.78 -15.31
N ASN A 255 -10.11 3.47 -15.11
CA ASN A 255 -11.09 2.54 -15.66
C ASN A 255 -12.51 2.80 -15.12
N ILE A 256 -12.65 3.08 -13.82
CA ILE A 256 -13.93 3.44 -13.20
C ILE A 256 -14.46 4.73 -13.83
N CYS A 257 -13.65 5.78 -13.91
CA CYS A 257 -14.10 7.07 -14.43
C CYS A 257 -14.49 6.97 -15.92
N GLN A 258 -13.74 6.22 -16.73
CA GLN A 258 -14.08 5.97 -18.14
C GLN A 258 -15.43 5.24 -18.28
N GLU A 259 -15.68 4.19 -17.50
CA GLU A 259 -16.97 3.47 -17.56
C GLU A 259 -18.14 4.31 -17.05
N LEU A 260 -17.94 5.08 -15.98
CA LEU A 260 -18.96 6.00 -15.48
C LEU A 260 -19.31 7.06 -16.53
N ASN A 261 -18.32 7.65 -17.20
CA ASN A 261 -18.55 8.60 -18.29
C ASN A 261 -19.38 7.97 -19.43
N LEU A 262 -19.06 6.73 -19.85
CA LEU A 262 -19.80 6.04 -20.90
C LEU A 262 -21.27 5.77 -20.51
N ILE A 263 -21.52 5.30 -19.30
CA ILE A 263 -22.87 4.99 -18.81
C ILE A 263 -23.70 6.27 -18.63
N LEU A 264 -23.08 7.33 -18.11
CA LEU A 264 -23.77 8.59 -17.84
C LEU A 264 -23.96 9.44 -19.09
N ALA A 265 -23.14 9.27 -20.13
CA ALA A 265 -23.36 9.87 -21.44
C ALA A 265 -24.46 9.18 -22.26
N ALA A 266 -24.64 7.86 -22.06
CA ALA A 266 -25.65 7.06 -22.76
C ALA A 266 -27.06 7.12 -22.13
N SER A 267 -27.18 7.66 -20.92
CA SER A 267 -28.44 7.79 -20.15
C SER A 267 -28.91 9.22 -20.03
#